data_AF-A0A7C4YXS7-F1
#
_entry.id   AF-A0A7C4YXS7-F1
#
_cell.length_a   1.000
_cell.length_b   1.000
_cell.length_c   1.000
_cell.angle_alpha   90.00
_cell.angle_beta   90.00
_cell.angle_gamma   90.00
#
_symmetry.space_group_name_H-M   'P 1'
#
loop_
_entity.id
_entity.type
_entity.pdbx_description
1 polymer ?
#
loop_
_entity_poly.entity_id
_entity_poly.type
_entity_poly.pdbx_seq_one_letter_code
_entity_poly.pdbx_strand_id
1 'polypeptide(L)'
;MKSLLSRLSVAVFVLVASVGVLGLGSKAEAGYPYARNFHWKICYEQQVVPYTVCEYAYDHCGQPYPIHRTYYRTITVPVRKWVPYR
;
A
#
# COMPACT_ATOMS: atom_id res chain seq x y z
N MET A 1 -9.46 48.54 -64.81
CA MET A 1 -9.25 47.17 -64.32
C MET A 1 -7.82 47.05 -63.79
N LYS A 2 -7.60 46.40 -62.63
CA LYS A 2 -6.32 46.25 -61.87
C LYS A 2 -6.17 47.12 -60.60
N SER A 3 -7.08 47.00 -59.63
CA SER A 3 -6.76 47.46 -58.25
C SER A 3 -7.47 46.70 -57.13
N LEU A 4 -8.44 45.82 -57.43
CA LEU A 4 -9.18 45.05 -56.42
C LEU A 4 -8.68 43.62 -56.18
N LEU A 5 -7.77 43.10 -57.01
CA LEU A 5 -7.28 41.72 -56.91
C LEU A 5 -6.05 41.54 -56.00
N SER A 6 -5.29 42.59 -55.66
CA SER A 6 -4.07 42.45 -54.84
C SER A 6 -4.33 42.47 -53.33
N ARG A 7 -5.50 42.95 -52.89
CA ARG A 7 -5.86 43.05 -51.47
C ARG A 7 -6.51 41.78 -50.90
N LEU A 8 -6.99 40.90 -51.78
CA LEU A 8 -7.64 39.64 -51.40
C LEU A 8 -6.65 38.51 -51.07
N SER A 9 -5.42 38.58 -51.60
CA SER A 9 -4.36 37.59 -51.35
C SER A 9 -3.68 37.74 -49.97
N VAL A 10 -3.61 38.97 -49.44
CA VAL A 10 -2.95 39.25 -48.15
C VAL A 10 -3.82 38.80 -46.97
N ALA A 11 -5.14 38.91 -47.09
CA ALA A 11 -6.07 38.51 -46.03
C ALA A 11 -6.12 36.99 -45.79
N VAL A 12 -5.85 36.18 -46.82
CA VAL A 12 -5.88 34.71 -46.73
C VAL A 12 -4.63 34.14 -46.04
N PHE A 13 -3.48 34.80 -46.17
CA PHE A 13 -2.24 34.35 -45.51
C PHE A 13 -2.23 34.60 -43.99
N VAL A 14 -2.94 35.61 -43.51
CA VAL A 14 -3.01 35.94 -42.07
C VAL A 14 -3.89 34.95 -41.30
N LEU A 15 -4.88 34.33 -41.97
CA LEU A 15 -5.83 33.41 -41.33
C LEU A 15 -5.30 31.97 -41.18
N VAL A 16 -4.21 31.62 -41.90
CA VAL A 16 -3.54 30.32 -41.79
C VAL A 16 -2.46 30.33 -40.69
N ALA A 17 -1.99 31.50 -40.26
CA ALA A 17 -1.01 31.64 -39.18
C ALA A 17 -1.60 31.46 -37.77
N SER A 18 -2.92 31.55 -37.60
CA SER A 18 -3.58 31.43 -36.28
C SER A 18 -3.87 30.00 -35.82
N VAL A 19 -3.57 28.97 -36.64
CA VAL A 19 -3.83 27.55 -36.29
C VAL A 19 -2.61 26.87 -35.64
N GLY A 20 -1.49 27.59 -35.52
CA GLY A 20 -0.18 27.01 -35.17
C GLY A 20 0.23 27.03 -33.69
N VAL A 21 -0.67 27.24 -32.72
CA VAL A 21 -0.30 27.19 -31.30
C VAL A 21 -1.34 26.43 -30.49
N LEU A 22 -1.49 25.13 -30.78
CA LEU A 22 -1.98 24.20 -29.77
C LEU A 22 -0.87 24.01 -28.74
N GLY A 23 -1.04 24.69 -27.61
CA GLY A 23 -0.13 24.64 -26.48
C GLY A 23 0.26 23.21 -26.14
N LEU A 24 1.55 22.92 -26.30
CA LEU A 24 2.24 21.85 -25.59
C LEU A 24 2.20 22.21 -24.10
N GLY A 25 1.07 21.89 -23.46
CA GLY A 25 0.98 21.85 -22.01
C GLY A 25 1.90 20.74 -21.53
N SER A 26 3.11 21.11 -21.10
CA SER A 26 3.96 20.24 -20.31
C SER A 26 3.15 19.80 -19.10
N LYS A 27 2.76 18.52 -19.06
CA LYS A 27 2.34 17.91 -17.81
C LYS A 27 3.55 17.99 -16.89
N ALA A 28 3.49 18.86 -15.89
CA ALA A 28 4.37 18.72 -14.74
C ALA A 28 4.15 17.31 -14.21
N GLU A 29 5.19 16.47 -14.28
CA GLU A 29 5.20 15.23 -13.51
C GLU A 29 5.05 15.65 -12.05
N ALA A 30 3.90 15.33 -11.45
CA ALA A 30 3.76 15.41 -10.01
C ALA A 30 4.85 14.53 -9.44
N GLY A 31 5.89 15.16 -8.88
CA GLY A 31 7.03 14.45 -8.31
C GLY A 31 6.54 13.33 -7.41
N TYR A 32 7.07 12.13 -7.62
CA TYR A 32 6.72 10.95 -6.82
C TYR A 32 6.75 11.33 -5.34
N PRO A 33 5.67 11.06 -4.57
CA PRO A 33 5.65 11.40 -3.16
C PRO A 33 6.78 10.62 -2.48
N TYR A 34 7.76 11.37 -1.97
CA TYR A 34 8.78 11.02 -0.97
C TYR A 34 8.80 9.53 -0.61
N ALA A 35 9.88 8.84 -0.99
CA ALA A 35 10.17 7.51 -0.47
C ALA A 35 10.16 7.60 1.07
N ARG A 36 9.09 7.09 1.69
CA ARG A 36 9.10 6.91 3.15
C ARG A 36 10.21 5.93 3.41
N ASN A 37 11.24 6.36 4.13
CA ASN A 37 12.23 5.43 4.62
C ASN A 37 11.48 4.42 5.50
N PHE A 38 11.75 3.13 5.34
CA PHE A 38 11.23 2.08 6.22
C PHE A 38 12.41 1.38 6.91
N HIS A 39 12.15 0.81 8.07
CA HIS A 39 13.10 -0.04 8.78
C HIS A 39 12.42 -1.21 9.46
N TRP A 40 13.23 -2.22 9.78
CA TRP A 40 12.80 -3.35 10.59
C TRP A 40 12.76 -2.95 12.05
N LYS A 41 11.60 -3.11 12.69
CA LYS A 41 11.41 -2.91 14.12
C LYS A 41 10.87 -4.19 14.76
N ILE A 42 11.33 -4.49 15.97
CA ILE A 42 10.73 -5.54 16.79
C ILE A 42 9.46 -4.95 17.44
N CYS A 43 8.33 -5.56 17.15
CA CYS A 43 7.04 -5.29 17.77
C CYS A 43 6.63 -6.51 18.61
N TYR A 44 5.74 -6.31 19.56
CA TYR A 44 5.22 -7.39 20.39
C TYR A 44 3.77 -7.65 20.01
N GLU A 45 3.45 -8.91 19.71
CA GLU A 45 2.10 -9.35 19.37
C GLU A 45 1.62 -10.43 20.32
N GLN A 46 0.32 -10.49 20.52
CA GLN A 46 -0.31 -11.55 21.29
C GLN A 46 -0.58 -12.75 20.39
N GLN A 47 -0.17 -13.93 20.85
CA GLN A 47 -0.39 -15.20 20.17
C GLN A 47 -1.02 -16.20 21.15
N VAL A 48 -2.03 -16.93 20.69
CA VAL A 48 -2.60 -18.06 21.44
C VAL A 48 -1.78 -19.30 21.13
N VAL A 49 -1.19 -19.93 22.16
CA VAL A 49 -0.36 -21.13 22.02
C VAL A 49 -0.93 -22.30 22.83
N PRO A 50 -0.91 -23.52 22.29
CA PRO A 50 -1.30 -24.71 23.03
C PRO A 50 -0.23 -25.06 24.08
N TYR A 51 -0.67 -25.64 25.20
CA TYR A 51 0.19 -26.29 26.18
C TYR A 51 -0.52 -27.51 26.75
N THR A 52 0.26 -28.51 27.16
CA THR A 52 -0.28 -29.76 27.69
C THR A 52 -0.15 -29.78 29.20
N VAL A 53 -1.24 -30.15 29.88
CA VAL A 53 -1.28 -30.35 31.34
C VAL A 53 -1.54 -31.83 31.61
N CYS A 54 -0.82 -32.37 32.60
CA CYS A 54 -1.10 -33.69 33.16
C CYS A 54 -2.13 -33.54 34.27
N GLU A 55 -3.28 -34.18 34.11
CA GLU A 55 -4.36 -34.23 35.10
C GLU A 55 -4.64 -35.68 35.48
N TYR A 56 -5.31 -35.89 36.61
CA TYR A 56 -5.74 -37.23 37.02
C TYR A 56 -7.25 -37.39 36.78
N ALA A 57 -7.61 -38.44 36.04
CA ALA A 57 -8.97 -38.94 35.97
C ALA A 57 -9.10 -40.21 36.81
N TYR A 58 -10.33 -40.65 37.05
CA TYR A 58 -10.62 -41.83 37.86
C TYR A 58 -11.36 -42.86 37.03
N ASP A 59 -10.98 -44.13 37.16
CA ASP A 59 -11.66 -45.24 36.49
C ASP A 59 -12.97 -45.62 37.24
N HIS A 60 -13.66 -46.64 36.76
CA HIS A 60 -14.88 -47.14 37.40
C HIS A 60 -14.66 -47.73 38.81
N CYS A 61 -13.41 -48.06 39.17
CA CYS A 61 -13.00 -48.53 40.48
C CYS A 61 -12.52 -47.38 41.40
N GLY A 62 -12.43 -46.14 40.90
CA GLY A 62 -11.88 -45.01 41.61
C GLY A 62 -10.34 -44.96 41.65
N GLN A 63 -9.65 -45.71 40.81
CA GLN A 63 -8.19 -45.65 40.69
C GLN A 63 -7.81 -44.43 39.84
N PRO A 64 -6.91 -43.55 40.33
CA PRO A 64 -6.44 -42.43 39.54
C PRO A 64 -5.53 -42.88 38.40
N TYR A 65 -5.71 -42.31 37.21
CA TYR A 65 -4.81 -42.48 36.07
C TYR A 65 -4.51 -41.13 35.40
N PRO A 66 -3.28 -40.93 34.88
CA PRO A 66 -2.90 -39.67 34.25
C PRO A 66 -3.57 -39.52 32.89
N ILE A 67 -4.04 -38.32 32.60
CA ILE A 67 -4.52 -37.89 31.29
C ILE A 67 -3.81 -36.61 30.87
N HIS A 68 -3.60 -36.46 29.56
CA HIS A 68 -3.02 -35.25 28.99
C HIS A 68 -4.10 -34.43 28.31
N ARG A 69 -4.31 -33.20 28.79
CA ARG A 69 -5.24 -32.25 28.17
C ARG A 69 -4.48 -31.09 27.56
N THR A 70 -4.89 -30.71 26.36
CA THR A 70 -4.38 -29.51 25.69
C THR A 70 -5.22 -28.31 26.09
N TYR A 71 -4.55 -27.30 26.64
CA TYR A 71 -5.12 -26.00 26.96
C TYR A 71 -4.47 -24.94 26.09
N TYR A 72 -5.03 -23.74 26.10
CA TYR A 72 -4.53 -22.61 25.33
C TYR A 72 -4.24 -21.44 26.26
N ARG A 73 -3.12 -20.76 26.02
CA ARG A 73 -2.75 -19.54 26.73
C ARG A 73 -2.31 -18.46 25.75
N THR A 74 -2.58 -17.21 26.10
CA THR A 74 -2.10 -16.06 25.34
C THR A 74 -0.70 -15.71 25.82
N ILE A 75 0.25 -15.64 24.90
CA ILE A 75 1.62 -15.18 25.14
C ILE A 75 1.93 -13.95 24.29
N THR A 76 2.95 -13.20 24.70
CA THR A 76 3.45 -12.07 23.94
C THR A 76 4.74 -12.47 23.23
N VAL A 77 4.78 -12.37 21.90
CA VAL A 77 5.91 -12.77 21.06
C VAL A 77 6.54 -11.58 20.34
N PRO A 78 7.89 -11.51 20.24
CA PRO A 78 8.56 -10.51 19.43
C PRO A 78 8.46 -10.86 17.94
N VAL A 79 7.88 -9.97 17.14
CA VAL A 79 7.78 -10.10 15.68
C VAL A 79 8.52 -8.96 14.99
N ARG A 80 9.13 -9.25 13.84
CA ARG A 80 9.75 -8.21 13.01
C ARG A 80 8.72 -7.61 12.07
N LYS A 81 8.55 -6.30 12.12
CA LYS A 81 7.67 -5.55 11.21
C LYS A 81 8.45 -4.51 10.41
N TRP A 82 8.06 -4.34 9.15
CA TRP A 82 8.56 -3.29 8.28
C TRP A 82 7.71 -2.03 8.49
N VAL A 83 8.29 -1.03 9.16
CA VAL A 83 7.57 0.17 9.60
C VAL A 83 8.22 1.43 9.05
N PRO A 84 7.44 2.49 8.74
CA PRO A 84 8.01 3.75 8.27
C PRO A 84 8.82 4.41 9.40
N TYR A 85 9.92 5.08 9.05
CA TYR A 85 10.54 6.07 9.93
C TYR A 85 9.49 7.16 10.21
N ARG A 86 9.23 7.39 11.49
CA ARG A 86 8.18 8.30 11.97
C ARG A 86 8.78 9.64 12.33
#